data_AF-A0A391NUN6-F1
#
_entry.id   AF-A0A391NUN6-F1
#
_cell.length_a   1.000
_cell.length_b   1.000
_cell.length_c   1.000
_cell.angle_alpha   90.00
_cell.angle_beta   90.00
_cell.angle_gamma   90.00
#
_symmetry.space_group_name_H-M   'P 1'
#
loop_
_entity.id
_entity.type
_entity.pdbx_description
1 polymer ?
#
loop_
_entity_poly.entity_id
_entity_poly.type
_entity_poly.pdbx_seq_one_letter_code
_entity_poly.pdbx_strand_id
1 'polypeptide(L)'
;GEAGFFRILRGSNECGIEKDIVCGDPLLPEPTLSLEAPILSNSIIEKVNSNPESTWKAARNARFEGVTVREAKAMLMTIPKPSLPEISSFKNVSVPSSFDS
;
A
#
# COMPACT_ATOMS: atom_id res chain seq x y z
N GLY A 1 7.63 -5.92 -17.10
CA GLY A 1 7.48 -5.77 -15.65
C GLY A 1 8.31 -4.58 -15.20
N GLU A 2 7.80 -3.77 -14.29
CA GLU A 2 8.31 -2.41 -14.02
C GLU A 2 9.27 -2.38 -12.83
N ALA A 3 10.26 -3.28 -12.81
CA ALA A 3 11.29 -3.32 -11.76
C ALA A 3 10.77 -3.24 -10.30
N GLY A 4 9.54 -3.69 -10.03
CA GLY A 4 8.92 -3.65 -8.69
C GLY A 4 8.14 -2.37 -8.35
N PHE A 5 7.99 -1.44 -9.29
CA PHE A 5 7.12 -0.27 -9.16
C PHE A 5 5.72 -0.58 -9.68
N PHE A 6 4.70 0.05 -9.09
CA PHE A 6 3.33 0.00 -9.54
C PHE A 6 2.88 1.41 -9.96
N ARG A 7 2.10 1.49 -11.05
CA ARG A 7 1.50 2.75 -11.51
C ARG A 7 0.11 2.88 -10.89
N ILE A 8 -0.22 4.08 -10.42
CA ILE A 8 -1.58 4.43 -10.03
C ILE A 8 -1.99 5.61 -10.92
N LEU A 9 -3.10 5.45 -11.64
CA LEU A 9 -3.77 6.58 -12.27
C LEU A 9 -4.44 7.40 -11.16
N ARG A 10 -4.02 8.66 -10.98
CA ARG A 10 -4.61 9.52 -9.95
C ARG A 10 -5.97 10.06 -10.40
N GLY A 11 -6.92 10.08 -9.49
CA GLY A 11 -8.28 10.59 -9.75
C GLY A 11 -9.21 9.58 -10.41
N SER A 12 -8.76 8.33 -10.53
CA SER A 12 -9.59 7.20 -10.93
C SER A 12 -9.28 6.00 -10.03
N ASN A 13 -10.34 5.38 -9.48
CA ASN A 13 -10.26 4.31 -8.47
C ASN A 13 -9.85 2.92 -9.04
N GLU A 14 -8.82 2.88 -9.86
CA GLU A 14 -8.50 1.75 -10.75
C GLU A 14 -7.97 0.56 -9.95
N CYS A 15 -7.24 0.86 -8.88
CA CYS A 15 -6.69 -0.13 -7.95
C CYS A 15 -7.49 -0.23 -6.65
N GLY A 16 -8.66 0.43 -6.54
CA GLY A 16 -9.51 0.39 -5.36
C GLY A 16 -9.01 1.18 -4.15
N ILE A 17 -7.85 1.83 -4.24
CA ILE A 17 -7.21 2.54 -3.11
C ILE A 17 -7.72 3.97 -2.90
N GLU A 18 -8.42 4.55 -3.88
CA GLU A 18 -8.98 5.90 -3.78
C GLU A 18 -10.41 5.88 -3.19
N LYS A 19 -11.02 4.69 -3.12
CA LYS A 19 -12.37 4.49 -2.56
C LYS A 19 -12.40 4.65 -1.05
N ASP A 20 -11.36 4.19 -0.36
CA ASP A 20 -11.32 4.11 1.09
C ASP A 20 -9.94 4.59 1.60
N ILE A 21 -9.95 5.42 2.65
CA ILE A 21 -8.71 5.81 3.33
C ILE A 21 -8.22 4.61 4.13
N VAL A 22 -7.23 3.89 3.58
CA VAL A 22 -6.55 2.81 4.33
C VAL A 22 -5.52 3.45 5.26
N CYS A 23 -6.00 3.93 6.41
CA CYS A 23 -5.12 4.09 7.56
C CYS A 23 -4.79 2.68 8.07
N GLY A 24 -3.60 2.45 8.66
CA GLY A 24 -3.24 1.14 9.25
C GLY A 24 -4.12 0.69 10.42
N ASP A 25 -5.31 1.28 10.57
CA ASP A 25 -6.33 0.90 11.52
C ASP A 25 -7.17 -0.24 10.91
N PRO A 26 -7.10 -1.46 11.45
CA PRO A 26 -7.86 -2.57 10.92
C PRO A 26 -9.35 -2.32 11.16
N LEU A 27 -10.09 -1.94 10.12
CA LEU A 27 -11.55 -2.13 10.06
C LEU A 27 -11.90 -3.62 9.87
N LEU A 28 -11.16 -4.51 10.53
CA LEU A 28 -11.44 -5.93 10.58
C LEU A 28 -12.04 -6.21 11.96
N PRO A 29 -13.21 -6.87 12.06
CA PRO A 29 -13.67 -7.38 13.34
C PRO A 29 -12.60 -8.34 13.86
N GLU A 30 -11.85 -7.87 14.87
CA GLU A 30 -10.69 -8.50 15.51
C GLU A 30 -10.61 -10.03 15.32
N PRO A 31 -9.66 -10.53 14.51
CA PRO A 31 -8.82 -11.62 14.95
C PRO A 31 -7.60 -10.98 15.61
N THR A 32 -7.43 -11.24 16.91
CA THR A 32 -6.39 -10.73 17.82
C THR A 32 -4.97 -11.02 17.31
N LEU A 33 -4.51 -10.30 16.29
CA LEU A 33 -3.09 -10.30 15.92
C LEU A 33 -2.37 -9.59 17.06
N SER A 34 -1.66 -10.37 17.88
CA SER A 34 -0.82 -9.83 18.94
C SER A 34 0.08 -8.76 18.36
N LEU A 35 0.15 -7.63 19.04
CA LEU A 35 0.99 -6.49 18.65
C LEU A 35 2.48 -6.86 18.64
N GLU A 36 2.85 -7.93 19.33
CA GLU A 36 4.18 -8.51 19.43
C GLU A 36 4.47 -9.58 18.36
N ALA A 37 3.45 -9.99 17.59
CA ALA A 37 3.65 -10.99 16.54
C ALA A 37 4.56 -10.43 15.42
N PRO A 38 5.45 -11.25 14.84
CA PRO A 38 6.28 -10.83 13.72
C PRO A 38 5.44 -10.62 12.46
N ILE A 39 5.76 -9.58 11.68
CA ILE A 39 5.01 -9.24 10.46
C ILE A 39 5.37 -10.10 9.24
N LEU A 40 6.56 -10.73 9.26
CA LEU A 40 7.01 -11.59 8.16
C LEU A 40 6.71 -13.06 8.48
N SER A 41 5.91 -13.70 7.63
CA SER A 41 5.66 -15.14 7.66
C SER A 41 5.65 -15.71 6.23
N ASN A 42 6.11 -16.96 6.09
CA ASN A 42 6.15 -17.62 4.78
C ASN A 42 4.74 -17.82 4.21
N SER A 43 3.73 -18.02 5.07
CA SER A 43 2.34 -18.19 4.65
C SER A 43 1.77 -16.95 3.95
N ILE A 44 2.13 -15.74 4.39
CA ILE A 44 1.70 -14.50 3.72
C ILE A 44 2.38 -14.38 2.35
N ILE A 45 3.67 -14.71 2.25
CA ILE A 45 4.42 -14.67 0.98
C ILE A 45 3.81 -15.66 -0.03
N GLU A 46 3.58 -16.90 0.39
CA GLU A 46 2.97 -17.93 -0.44
C GLU A 46 1.56 -17.54 -0.89
N LYS A 47 0.74 -17.00 0.02
CA LYS A 47 -0.62 -16.55 -0.28
C LYS A 47 -0.67 -15.42 -1.30
N VAL A 48 0.27 -14.46 -1.22
CA VAL A 48 0.36 -13.40 -2.25
C VAL A 48 0.79 -13.98 -3.59
N ASN A 49 1.83 -14.82 -3.58
CA ASN A 49 2.42 -15.36 -4.81
C ASN A 49 1.57 -16.44 -5.49
N SER A 50 0.60 -17.03 -4.78
CA SER A 50 -0.34 -18.00 -5.37
C SER A 50 -1.46 -17.34 -6.17
N ASN A 51 -1.61 -16.01 -6.09
CA ASN A 51 -2.59 -15.27 -6.88
C ASN A 51 -2.06 -15.03 -8.31
N PRO A 52 -2.63 -15.68 -9.34
CA PRO A 52 -2.18 -15.52 -10.73
C PRO A 52 -2.43 -14.12 -11.29
N GLU A 53 -3.37 -13.37 -10.72
CA GLU A 53 -3.69 -11.98 -11.13
C GLU A 53 -2.77 -10.95 -10.47
N SER A 54 -1.86 -11.37 -9.59
CA SER A 54 -0.94 -10.43 -8.93
C SER A 54 0.11 -9.90 -9.91
N THR A 55 0.22 -8.58 -10.00
CA THR A 55 1.22 -7.90 -10.83
C THR A 55 2.59 -7.76 -10.15
N TRP A 56 2.71 -8.17 -8.89
CA TRP A 56 3.93 -8.08 -8.06
C TRP A 56 4.20 -9.39 -7.32
N LYS A 57 5.44 -9.57 -6.87
CA LYS A 57 5.92 -10.77 -6.16
C LYS A 57 6.32 -10.43 -4.72
N ALA A 58 5.79 -11.17 -3.76
CA ALA A 58 6.18 -11.07 -2.36
C ALA A 58 7.49 -11.82 -2.09
N ALA A 59 8.34 -11.26 -1.22
CA ALA A 59 9.58 -11.87 -0.75
C ALA A 59 9.89 -11.36 0.67
N ARG A 60 10.81 -12.05 1.37
CA ARG A 60 11.36 -11.53 2.64
C ARG A 60 12.23 -10.32 2.37
N ASN A 61 12.23 -9.37 3.30
CA ASN A 61 13.09 -8.20 3.25
C ASN A 61 13.79 -8.04 4.61
N ALA A 62 15.11 -7.93 4.60
CA ALA A 62 15.92 -7.83 5.81
C ALA A 62 15.53 -6.63 6.71
N ARG A 63 15.01 -5.54 6.12
CA ARG A 63 14.50 -4.38 6.86
C ARG A 63 13.34 -4.73 7.80
N PHE A 64 12.56 -5.75 7.46
CA PHE A 64 11.36 -6.15 8.17
C PHE A 64 11.55 -7.45 8.98
N GLU A 65 12.76 -7.98 9.02
CA GLU A 65 13.08 -9.18 9.78
C GLU A 65 12.99 -8.87 11.30
N GLY A 66 12.21 -9.66 12.03
CA GLY A 66 11.96 -9.45 13.46
C GLY A 66 11.04 -8.27 13.81
N VAL A 67 10.55 -7.51 12.83
CA VAL A 67 9.61 -6.40 13.06
C VAL A 67 8.26 -6.93 13.54
N THR A 68 7.73 -6.31 14.59
CA THR A 68 6.43 -6.64 15.17
C THR A 68 5.28 -5.86 14.53
N VAL A 69 4.05 -6.34 14.71
CA VAL A 69 2.84 -5.64 14.24
C VAL A 69 2.77 -4.21 14.81
N ARG A 70 3.15 -4.00 16.08
CA ARG A 70 3.22 -2.68 16.72
C ARG A 70 4.15 -1.73 15.98
N GLU A 71 5.38 -2.18 15.71
CA GLU A 71 6.40 -1.37 15.06
C GLU A 71 6.02 -1.04 13.62
N ALA A 72 5.46 -2.02 12.90
CA ALA A 72 4.95 -1.79 11.55
C ALA A 72 3.81 -0.77 11.54
N LYS A 73 2.85 -0.85 12.49
CA LYS A 73 1.79 0.16 12.63
C LYS A 73 2.36 1.55 12.88
N ALA A 74 3.38 1.66 13.73
CA ALA A 74 4.05 2.95 13.99
C ALA A 74 4.72 3.54 12.73
N MET A 75 5.20 2.70 11.80
CA MET A 75 5.74 3.16 10.51
C MET A 75 4.66 3.70 9.55
N LEU A 76 3.40 3.28 9.71
CA LEU A 76 2.30 3.59 8.80
C LEU A 76 1.46 4.80 9.26
N MET A 77 1.89 5.50 10.31
CA MET A 77 1.15 6.60 10.92
C MET A 77 0.89 7.74 9.93
N THR A 78 -0.36 7.89 9.50
CA THR A 78 -0.87 9.04 8.75
C THR A 78 -2.17 9.48 9.40
N ILE A 79 -2.28 10.76 9.76
CA ILE A 79 -3.55 11.33 10.25
C ILE A 79 -4.30 11.84 9.01
N PRO A 80 -5.49 11.30 8.66
CA PRO A 80 -6.25 11.79 7.54
C PRO A 80 -6.61 13.26 7.79
N LYS A 81 -6.19 14.16 6.89
CA LYS A 81 -6.64 15.55 6.92
C LYS A 81 -7.86 15.68 6.00
N PRO A 82 -9.06 15.94 6.54
CA PRO A 82 -10.32 15.78 5.79
C PRO A 82 -10.61 16.91 4.79
N SER A 83 -9.81 17.97 4.75
CA SER A 83 -10.00 19.08 3.80
C SER A 83 -8.67 19.51 3.23
N LEU A 84 -8.48 19.21 1.95
CA LEU A 84 -7.41 19.74 1.11
C LEU A 84 -8.03 20.74 0.13
N PRO A 85 -7.31 21.81 -0.24
CA PRO A 85 -7.76 22.71 -1.28
C PRO A 85 -7.82 21.97 -2.62
N GLU A 86 -8.91 22.16 -3.35
CA GLU A 86 -9.04 21.64 -4.71
C GLU A 86 -8.16 22.48 -5.64
N ILE A 87 -7.22 21.81 -6.33
CA ILE A 87 -6.40 22.46 -7.35
C ILE A 87 -7.24 22.47 -8.62
N SER A 88 -7.75 23.63 -9.02
CA SER A 88 -8.60 23.80 -10.21
C SER A 88 -7.82 24.18 -11.48
N SER A 89 -6.53 24.53 -11.36
CA SER A 89 -5.72 25.00 -12.48
C SER A 89 -4.79 23.91 -12.99
N PHE A 90 -5.29 23.07 -13.90
CA PHE A 90 -4.44 22.18 -14.69
C PHE A 90 -4.19 22.80 -16.07
N LYS A 91 -2.93 22.95 -16.47
CA LYS A 91 -2.62 23.23 -17.88
C LYS A 91 -2.92 21.98 -18.68
N ASN A 92 -3.69 22.11 -19.75
CA ASN A 92 -3.97 21.02 -20.69
C ASN A 92 -2.70 20.74 -21.51
N VAL A 93 -1.82 19.92 -20.94
CA VAL A 93 -0.53 19.52 -21.51
C VAL A 93 -0.58 18.03 -21.76
N SER A 94 -0.04 17.56 -22.89
CA SER A 94 0.08 16.14 -23.16
C SER A 94 0.95 15.47 -22.09
N VAL A 95 0.37 14.55 -21.33
CA VAL A 95 1.08 13.76 -20.32
C VAL A 95 1.90 12.69 -21.04
N PRO A 96 3.19 12.48 -20.70
CA PRO A 96 4.00 11.45 -21.33
C PRO A 96 3.50 10.05 -20.92
N SER A 97 3.78 9.06 -21.76
CA SER A 97 3.43 7.65 -21.47
C SER A 97 4.24 7.03 -20.31
N SER A 98 5.31 7.70 -19.86
CA SER A 98 6.13 7.34 -18.71
C SER A 98 6.80 8.60 -18.13
N PHE A 99 7.01 8.63 -16.82
CA PHE A 99 7.66 9.74 -16.10
C PHE A 99 8.42 9.17 -14.90
N ASP A 100 9.61 9.72 -14.64
CA ASP A 100 10.45 9.47 -13.47
C ASP A 100 10.95 10.83 -12.98
N SER A 101 10.83 11.11 -11.68
CA SER A 101 10.93 12.46 -11.09
C SER A 101 12.33 12.83 -10.60
#